data_AF-A0AAU4CBR3-F1
#
_entry.id   AF-A0AAU4CBR3-F1
#
_cell.length_a   1.000
_cell.length_b   1.000
_cell.length_c   1.000
_cell.angle_alpha   90.00
_cell.angle_beta   90.00
_cell.angle_gamma   90.00
#
_symmetry.space_group_name_H-M   'P 1'
#
loop_
_entity.id
_entity.type
_entity.pdbx_description
1 polymer ?
#
loop_
_entity_poly.entity_id
_entity_poly.type
_entity_poly.pdbx_seq_one_letter_code
_entity_poly.pdbx_strand_id
1 'polypeptide(L)'
;MIRFENVSVTYAGVAEPAVAGVDFEIPEGELVLLAGPSGVGKSTLLGAVSGLVPHFTGGTLRGRVTVAGRDTRTHRPRELADVVGTVGQDPLSHFVTDTVEEELAYGMESLGLPPEVMRRRVEETLDLLGLAGLRDRPIATLSGGQQQRVAIGSVLTPHPRVLVLDEPTSALDPAAAEEVLAVLLRLVHDLGTTVLLAEHRLERVLQYADQVALLPAPGAAPVLGAPADVMAVSPVFPPVVALGRLTDWSPLPLTVRDARRRAAGLRERLAAREAPRDTGNAPVVTHGDIHGGSAAATAEPVPASVVESPAQKSAPAPAPVAEPPAQTPSARLRARRLLRRAPAPFLSRSRSSSRSPEAPTAPAPPAEARALGVRRAGVQALRGVDLSVAPGETVALMGRNGAGKSTLLNTFVGLVEPSAGTVRVSGAVPHRASPRDLVRRVGLVPQEPRDLLYADTVAAECAAADRDAGAEPGSCRALVSELLPDIGDGVHPRDLSEGQRLTLALAVVLTARPPLLLLDEPTRGLDYAAKARLVAVLRGLAAAGHAIVLATHDVELAAELAHRVVLLAEGEVIADGPTAEVVVSSPSFAPQVTKILAPQRWLTVTQVREALR
;
A
#
# COMPACT_ATOMS: atom_id res chain seq x y z
N MET A 1 -27.18 19.95 4.72
CA MET A 1 -27.35 18.63 5.37
C MET A 1 -26.48 18.49 6.62
N ILE A 2 -25.15 18.60 6.47
CA ILE A 2 -24.21 18.81 7.58
C ILE A 2 -23.87 20.29 7.59
N ARG A 3 -23.87 20.94 8.76
CA ARG A 3 -23.60 22.39 8.86
C ARG A 3 -22.70 22.69 10.06
N PHE A 4 -21.59 23.35 9.79
CA PHE A 4 -20.64 23.88 10.77
C PHE A 4 -20.90 25.38 10.92
N GLU A 5 -21.11 25.84 12.16
CA GLU A 5 -21.32 27.25 12.50
C GLU A 5 -20.22 27.72 13.47
N ASN A 6 -19.26 28.48 12.98
CA ASN A 6 -18.07 28.99 13.69
C ASN A 6 -17.39 27.93 14.58
N VAL A 7 -17.18 26.73 14.03
CA VAL A 7 -16.71 25.57 14.79
C VAL A 7 -15.21 25.66 15.08
N SER A 8 -14.85 25.43 16.34
CA SER A 8 -13.45 25.34 16.76
C SER A 8 -13.28 24.23 17.80
N VAL A 9 -12.24 23.41 17.68
CA VAL A 9 -11.98 22.29 18.62
C VAL A 9 -10.58 22.42 19.21
N THR A 10 -10.50 22.38 20.54
CA THR A 10 -9.23 22.34 21.29
C THR A 10 -9.19 21.10 22.16
N TYR A 11 -8.22 20.21 21.96
CA TYR A 11 -8.02 19.02 22.81
C TYR A 11 -7.37 19.38 24.14
N ALA A 12 -7.53 18.53 25.16
CA ALA A 12 -6.95 18.75 26.48
C ALA A 12 -5.41 18.77 26.41
N GLY A 13 -4.78 19.71 27.15
CA GLY A 13 -3.32 19.89 27.16
C GLY A 13 -2.74 20.67 25.97
N VAL A 14 -3.52 20.94 24.91
CA VAL A 14 -3.08 21.73 23.75
C VAL A 14 -3.56 23.18 23.90
N ALA A 15 -2.65 24.15 23.73
CA ALA A 15 -2.98 25.56 23.84
C ALA A 15 -3.72 26.10 22.60
N GLU A 16 -3.42 25.56 21.42
CA GLU A 16 -4.00 25.97 20.14
C GLU A 16 -5.16 25.06 19.71
N PRO A 17 -6.18 25.60 19.01
CA PRO A 17 -7.25 24.80 18.45
C PRO A 17 -6.77 23.96 17.25
N ALA A 18 -7.12 22.67 17.24
CA ALA A 18 -6.82 21.75 16.13
C ALA A 18 -7.57 22.10 14.84
N VAL A 19 -8.73 22.76 14.98
CA VAL A 19 -9.47 23.44 13.90
C VAL A 19 -10.11 24.71 14.48
N ALA A 20 -10.16 25.79 13.70
CA ALA A 20 -10.65 27.09 14.16
C ALA A 20 -11.52 27.79 13.10
N GLY A 21 -12.57 28.48 13.56
CA GLY A 21 -13.42 29.33 12.70
C GLY A 21 -14.10 28.59 11.52
N VAL A 22 -14.38 27.30 11.67
CA VAL A 22 -14.90 26.44 10.60
C VAL A 22 -16.40 26.73 10.40
N ASP A 23 -16.72 27.35 9.27
CA ASP A 23 -18.09 27.74 8.91
C ASP A 23 -18.38 27.36 7.45
N PHE A 24 -19.20 26.32 7.24
CA PHE A 24 -19.68 25.88 5.93
C PHE A 24 -20.83 24.86 6.06
N GLU A 25 -21.56 24.62 4.98
CA GLU A 25 -22.61 23.59 4.89
C GLU A 25 -22.32 22.63 3.73
N ILE A 26 -22.47 21.32 3.99
CA ILE A 26 -22.48 20.25 3.00
C ILE A 26 -23.95 19.94 2.65
N PRO A 27 -24.35 20.02 1.36
CA PRO A 27 -25.67 19.62 0.86
C PRO A 27 -26.06 18.15 1.08
N GLU A 28 -27.31 17.82 0.76
CA GLU A 28 -27.81 16.43 0.80
C GLU A 28 -27.49 15.71 -0.52
N GLY A 29 -27.01 14.46 -0.44
CA GLY A 29 -26.70 13.64 -1.63
C GLY A 29 -25.41 13.99 -2.39
N GLU A 30 -24.48 14.74 -1.80
CA GLU A 30 -23.14 14.99 -2.36
C GLU A 30 -22.06 14.08 -1.76
N LEU A 31 -21.01 13.80 -2.54
CA LEU A 31 -19.72 13.30 -2.08
C LEU A 31 -18.75 14.46 -1.87
N VAL A 32 -18.51 14.83 -0.61
CA VAL A 32 -17.59 15.91 -0.23
C VAL A 32 -16.26 15.35 0.26
N LEU A 33 -15.19 15.75 -0.41
CA LEU A 33 -13.82 15.35 -0.10
C LEU A 33 -13.17 16.36 0.87
N LEU A 34 -12.84 15.90 2.08
CA LEU A 34 -12.11 16.67 3.10
C LEU A 34 -10.60 16.57 2.83
N ALA A 35 -10.04 17.61 2.21
CA ALA A 35 -8.65 17.69 1.79
C ALA A 35 -7.80 18.57 2.73
N GLY A 36 -6.50 18.30 2.77
CA GLY A 36 -5.52 19.12 3.52
C GLY A 36 -4.33 18.30 4.01
N PRO A 37 -3.25 18.96 4.49
CA PRO A 37 -2.07 18.29 5.05
C PRO A 37 -2.38 17.32 6.20
N SER A 38 -1.42 16.47 6.58
CA SER A 38 -1.51 15.72 7.84
C SER A 38 -1.49 16.67 9.05
N GLY A 39 -2.14 16.29 10.14
CA GLY A 39 -2.23 17.10 11.37
C GLY A 39 -3.17 18.31 11.30
N VAL A 40 -3.67 18.71 10.12
CA VAL A 40 -4.52 19.91 9.94
C VAL A 40 -5.96 19.81 10.51
N GLY A 41 -6.27 18.72 11.23
CA GLY A 41 -7.56 18.54 11.89
C GLY A 41 -8.68 17.89 11.06
N LYS A 42 -8.36 17.17 9.97
CA LYS A 42 -9.36 16.45 9.14
C LYS A 42 -10.25 15.52 9.99
N SER A 43 -9.65 14.54 10.66
CA SER A 43 -10.33 13.59 11.57
C SER A 43 -11.07 14.27 12.72
N THR A 44 -10.63 15.46 13.16
CA THR A 44 -11.33 16.28 14.16
C THR A 44 -12.68 16.79 13.64
N LEU A 45 -12.80 17.16 12.36
CA LEU A 45 -14.10 17.49 11.76
C LEU A 45 -14.97 16.26 11.55
N LEU A 46 -14.40 15.14 11.08
CA LEU A 46 -15.13 13.88 10.95
C LEU A 46 -15.70 13.40 12.31
N GLY A 47 -14.88 13.50 13.36
CA GLY A 47 -15.29 13.21 14.74
C GLY A 47 -16.35 14.18 15.28
N ALA A 48 -16.32 15.45 14.89
CA ALA A 48 -17.34 16.45 15.27
C ALA A 48 -18.68 16.23 14.57
N VAL A 49 -18.68 15.75 13.32
CA VAL A 49 -19.89 15.30 12.59
C VAL A 49 -20.45 14.01 13.19
N SER A 50 -19.58 13.11 13.61
CA SER A 50 -19.94 11.82 14.26
C SER A 50 -20.34 11.96 15.74
N GLY A 51 -20.26 13.16 16.33
CA GLY A 51 -20.46 13.40 17.77
C GLY A 51 -19.38 12.80 18.68
N LEU A 52 -18.33 12.19 18.13
CA LEU A 52 -17.18 11.67 18.88
C LEU A 52 -16.42 12.81 19.57
N VAL A 53 -16.34 13.97 18.91
CA VAL A 53 -15.95 15.25 19.53
C VAL A 53 -17.25 15.97 19.94
N PRO A 54 -17.47 16.35 21.22
CA PRO A 54 -16.57 16.16 22.37
C PRO A 54 -16.84 14.87 23.18
N HIS A 55 -17.87 14.08 22.85
CA HIS A 55 -18.43 13.08 23.77
C HIS A 55 -17.52 11.89 24.10
N PHE A 56 -16.54 11.55 23.25
CA PHE A 56 -15.66 10.38 23.43
C PHE A 56 -14.18 10.76 23.39
N THR A 57 -13.74 11.56 22.42
CA THR A 57 -12.35 12.03 22.31
C THR A 57 -12.00 13.12 23.33
N GLY A 58 -13.00 13.67 24.03
CA GLY A 58 -12.86 14.86 24.84
C GLY A 58 -12.53 16.11 24.02
N GLY A 59 -11.91 17.09 24.68
CA GLY A 59 -11.69 18.43 24.13
C GLY A 59 -12.90 19.35 24.28
N THR A 60 -12.70 20.63 23.94
CA THR A 60 -13.74 21.65 23.94
C THR A 60 -14.16 21.97 22.51
N LEU A 61 -15.42 21.72 22.15
CA LEU A 61 -16.01 22.15 20.89
C LEU A 61 -16.76 23.48 21.09
N ARG A 62 -16.25 24.56 20.45
CA ARG A 62 -16.93 25.85 20.29
C ARG A 62 -17.63 25.89 18.93
N GLY A 63 -18.57 26.82 18.77
CA GLY A 63 -19.48 26.84 17.62
C GLY A 63 -20.55 25.74 17.74
N ARG A 64 -21.10 25.34 16.59
CA ARG A 64 -22.10 24.25 16.49
C ARG A 64 -21.84 23.40 15.25
N VAL A 65 -21.91 22.08 15.39
CA VAL A 65 -22.09 21.16 14.26
C VAL A 65 -23.51 20.62 14.33
N THR A 66 -24.21 20.61 13.19
CA THR A 66 -25.52 19.96 13.07
C THR A 66 -25.53 18.98 11.91
N VAL A 67 -26.22 17.84 12.08
CA VAL A 67 -26.42 16.82 11.05
C VAL A 67 -27.89 16.43 11.02
N ALA A 68 -28.53 16.54 9.86
CA ALA A 68 -29.99 16.38 9.72
C ALA A 68 -30.81 17.23 10.72
N GLY A 69 -30.25 18.37 11.17
CA GLY A 69 -30.84 19.26 12.18
C GLY A 69 -30.54 18.90 13.66
N ARG A 70 -29.87 17.77 13.94
CA ARG A 70 -29.44 17.40 15.30
C ARG A 70 -28.08 18.01 15.64
N ASP A 71 -27.97 18.69 16.79
CA ASP A 71 -26.72 19.27 17.30
C ASP A 71 -25.86 18.17 17.96
N THR A 72 -24.64 17.94 17.43
CA THR A 72 -23.76 16.82 17.82
C THR A 72 -23.10 16.99 19.19
N ARG A 73 -23.32 18.14 19.86
CA ARG A 73 -22.90 18.38 21.25
C ARG A 73 -23.97 17.98 22.27
N THR A 74 -25.23 17.82 21.82
CA THR A 74 -26.37 17.47 22.66
C THR A 74 -26.90 16.08 22.40
N HIS A 75 -26.68 15.55 21.19
CA HIS A 75 -26.95 14.16 20.81
C HIS A 75 -25.66 13.35 20.84
N ARG A 76 -25.61 12.32 21.67
CA ARG A 76 -24.47 11.39 21.76
C ARG A 76 -24.35 10.55 20.48
N PRO A 77 -23.19 9.94 20.17
CA PRO A 77 -23.04 9.09 18.97
C PRO A 77 -24.13 8.02 18.80
N ARG A 78 -24.58 7.36 19.88
CA ARG A 78 -25.69 6.39 19.86
C ARG A 78 -27.04 7.01 19.46
N GLU A 79 -27.24 8.29 19.71
CA GLU A 79 -28.44 9.09 19.36
C GLU A 79 -28.30 9.77 17.98
N LEU A 80 -27.20 9.49 17.27
CA LEU A 80 -26.92 9.89 15.90
C LEU A 80 -26.79 8.68 14.95
N ALA A 81 -26.73 7.44 15.44
CA ALA A 81 -26.45 6.23 14.65
C ALA A 81 -27.52 5.86 13.60
N ASP A 82 -28.73 6.43 13.69
CA ASP A 82 -29.78 6.36 12.66
C ASP A 82 -29.64 7.46 11.58
N VAL A 83 -28.67 8.37 11.73
CA VAL A 83 -28.41 9.50 10.84
C VAL A 83 -26.98 9.50 10.29
N VAL A 84 -26.01 9.04 11.08
CA VAL A 84 -24.57 9.08 10.78
C VAL A 84 -23.96 7.69 11.00
N GLY A 85 -23.45 7.10 9.92
CA GLY A 85 -22.53 5.95 9.99
C GLY A 85 -21.09 6.44 9.89
N THR A 86 -20.17 5.87 10.67
CA THR A 86 -18.77 6.33 10.72
C THR A 86 -17.78 5.16 10.61
N VAL A 87 -16.96 5.15 9.55
CA VAL A 87 -15.85 4.20 9.38
C VAL A 87 -14.53 4.92 9.58
N GLY A 88 -13.70 4.41 10.50
CA GLY A 88 -12.36 4.91 10.77
C GLY A 88 -11.29 4.32 9.86
N GLN A 89 -10.05 4.79 10.05
CA GLN A 89 -8.87 4.44 9.25
C GLN A 89 -8.46 2.94 9.34
N ASP A 90 -8.79 2.26 10.44
CA ASP A 90 -8.60 0.82 10.62
C ASP A 90 -9.95 0.10 10.83
N PRO A 91 -10.49 -0.58 9.80
CA PRO A 91 -11.70 -1.40 9.91
C PRO A 91 -11.65 -2.45 11.03
N LEU A 92 -10.47 -3.04 11.30
CA LEU A 92 -10.34 -4.09 12.31
C LEU A 92 -10.55 -3.54 13.74
N SER A 93 -10.28 -2.26 13.96
CA SER A 93 -10.53 -1.59 15.24
C SER A 93 -12.01 -1.27 15.50
N HIS A 94 -12.88 -1.40 14.49
CA HIS A 94 -14.32 -1.15 14.59
C HIS A 94 -15.16 -2.43 14.77
N PHE A 95 -14.66 -3.60 14.36
CA PHE A 95 -15.42 -4.86 14.41
C PHE A 95 -15.57 -5.40 15.84
N VAL A 96 -16.71 -6.03 16.11
CA VAL A 96 -17.05 -6.60 17.44
C VAL A 96 -17.33 -8.10 17.37
N THR A 97 -17.70 -8.62 16.20
CA THR A 97 -18.14 -10.01 16.00
C THR A 97 -17.17 -10.81 15.13
N ASP A 98 -17.36 -12.13 15.04
CA ASP A 98 -16.46 -13.02 14.29
C ASP A 98 -16.80 -13.10 12.79
N THR A 99 -18.08 -13.01 12.40
CA THR A 99 -18.55 -13.25 11.00
C THR A 99 -19.25 -12.05 10.36
N VAL A 100 -19.31 -12.03 9.02
CA VAL A 100 -19.87 -10.90 8.26
C VAL A 100 -21.36 -10.66 8.55
N GLU A 101 -22.20 -11.69 8.63
CA GLU A 101 -23.63 -11.49 8.95
C GLU A 101 -23.85 -10.91 10.35
N GLU A 102 -23.11 -11.41 11.35
CA GLU A 102 -23.18 -10.90 12.73
C GLU A 102 -22.77 -9.43 12.81
N GLU A 103 -21.71 -9.03 12.10
CA GLU A 103 -21.21 -7.64 12.10
C GLU A 103 -22.17 -6.68 11.39
N LEU A 104 -22.79 -7.13 10.29
CA LEU A 104 -23.85 -6.37 9.63
C LEU A 104 -25.11 -6.23 10.51
N ALA A 105 -25.40 -7.20 11.37
CA ALA A 105 -26.53 -7.16 12.30
C ALA A 105 -26.24 -6.32 13.56
N TYR A 106 -25.01 -6.34 14.09
CA TYR A 106 -24.64 -5.81 15.41
C TYR A 106 -25.06 -4.36 15.67
N GLY A 107 -24.95 -3.47 14.67
CA GLY A 107 -25.40 -2.08 14.76
C GLY A 107 -26.92 -1.94 14.93
N MET A 108 -27.69 -2.82 14.29
CA MET A 108 -29.15 -2.87 14.41
C MET A 108 -29.62 -3.55 15.70
N GLU A 109 -28.92 -4.58 16.16
CA GLU A 109 -29.16 -5.22 17.47
C GLU A 109 -28.92 -4.22 18.60
N SER A 110 -27.83 -3.46 18.52
CA SER A 110 -27.49 -2.38 19.46
C SER A 110 -28.57 -1.30 19.54
N LEU A 111 -29.31 -1.07 18.45
CA LEU A 111 -30.45 -0.15 18.37
C LEU A 111 -31.82 -0.81 18.70
N GLY A 112 -31.87 -2.13 18.85
CA GLY A 112 -33.08 -2.89 19.22
C GLY A 112 -34.06 -3.13 18.07
N LEU A 113 -33.59 -3.24 16.83
CA LEU A 113 -34.47 -3.51 15.68
C LEU A 113 -35.04 -4.94 15.71
N PRO A 114 -36.26 -5.18 15.17
CA PRO A 114 -36.84 -6.52 15.09
C PRO A 114 -36.04 -7.46 14.17
N PRO A 115 -35.84 -8.75 14.52
CA PRO A 115 -35.06 -9.70 13.71
C PRO A 115 -35.49 -9.84 12.24
N GLU A 116 -36.78 -9.73 11.94
CA GLU A 116 -37.30 -9.76 10.55
C GLU A 116 -36.88 -8.53 9.72
N VAL A 117 -36.63 -7.38 10.38
CA VAL A 117 -36.10 -6.18 9.75
C VAL A 117 -34.59 -6.30 9.59
N MET A 118 -33.91 -6.83 10.60
CA MET A 118 -32.45 -7.02 10.57
C MET A 118 -32.04 -7.98 9.45
N ARG A 119 -32.64 -9.18 9.37
CA ARG A 119 -32.32 -10.16 8.32
C ARG A 119 -32.53 -9.61 6.91
N ARG A 120 -33.58 -8.81 6.68
CA ARG A 120 -33.80 -8.17 5.37
C ARG A 120 -32.70 -7.16 5.03
N ARG A 121 -32.37 -6.27 5.98
CA ARG A 121 -31.36 -5.23 5.80
C ARG A 121 -29.94 -5.79 5.65
N VAL A 122 -29.64 -6.92 6.30
CA VAL A 122 -28.41 -7.69 6.06
C VAL A 122 -28.39 -8.16 4.61
N GLU A 123 -29.45 -8.80 4.10
CA GLU A 123 -29.53 -9.27 2.71
C GLU A 123 -29.35 -8.13 1.70
N GLU A 124 -30.11 -7.03 1.87
CA GLU A 124 -30.05 -5.82 1.05
C GLU A 124 -28.61 -5.23 1.03
N THR A 125 -27.92 -5.27 2.16
CA THR A 125 -26.53 -4.77 2.30
C THR A 125 -25.50 -5.75 1.72
N LEU A 126 -25.70 -7.06 1.86
CA LEU A 126 -24.85 -8.09 1.28
C LEU A 126 -24.84 -8.02 -0.25
N ASP A 127 -26.00 -7.79 -0.88
CA ASP A 127 -26.11 -7.59 -2.32
C ASP A 127 -25.55 -6.24 -2.78
N LEU A 128 -25.93 -5.14 -2.11
CA LEU A 128 -25.46 -3.78 -2.41
C LEU A 128 -23.92 -3.70 -2.45
N LEU A 129 -23.26 -4.37 -1.50
CA LEU A 129 -21.82 -4.30 -1.31
C LEU A 129 -21.05 -5.47 -1.95
N GLY A 130 -21.72 -6.41 -2.63
CA GLY A 130 -21.08 -7.58 -3.24
C GLY A 130 -20.39 -8.49 -2.21
N LEU A 131 -21.04 -8.72 -1.08
CA LEU A 131 -20.58 -9.49 0.08
C LEU A 131 -21.34 -10.81 0.28
N ALA A 132 -22.42 -11.09 -0.47
CA ALA A 132 -23.26 -12.29 -0.28
C ALA A 132 -22.48 -13.62 -0.20
N GLY A 133 -21.46 -13.81 -1.04
CA GLY A 133 -20.57 -14.98 -1.00
C GLY A 133 -19.57 -15.03 0.17
N LEU A 134 -19.68 -14.11 1.13
CA LEU A 134 -18.83 -13.97 2.32
C LEU A 134 -19.64 -13.95 3.63
N ARG A 135 -20.97 -14.12 3.58
CA ARG A 135 -21.92 -14.05 4.70
C ARG A 135 -21.42 -14.74 5.98
N ASP A 136 -21.15 -16.04 5.90
CA ASP A 136 -20.76 -16.90 7.02
C ASP A 136 -19.24 -16.88 7.29
N ARG A 137 -18.49 -16.00 6.62
CA ARG A 137 -17.02 -16.05 6.62
C ARG A 137 -16.43 -15.27 7.79
N PRO A 138 -15.45 -15.83 8.52
CA PRO A 138 -14.79 -15.09 9.59
C PRO A 138 -14.03 -13.87 9.07
N ILE A 139 -14.26 -12.71 9.69
CA ILE A 139 -13.79 -11.40 9.22
C ILE A 139 -12.25 -11.32 9.15
N ALA A 140 -11.57 -11.99 10.09
CA ALA A 140 -10.11 -12.13 10.11
C ALA A 140 -9.52 -12.91 8.91
N THR A 141 -10.35 -13.55 8.07
CA THR A 141 -9.93 -14.30 6.85
C THR A 141 -10.23 -13.58 5.53
N LEU A 142 -10.74 -12.35 5.61
CA LEU A 142 -11.06 -11.50 4.48
C LEU A 142 -9.83 -10.70 4.00
N SER A 143 -9.87 -10.21 2.75
CA SER A 143 -8.91 -9.20 2.30
C SER A 143 -9.24 -7.82 2.86
N GLY A 144 -8.27 -6.90 2.93
CA GLY A 144 -8.51 -5.54 3.42
C GLY A 144 -9.63 -4.80 2.65
N GLY A 145 -9.77 -5.04 1.35
CA GLY A 145 -10.88 -4.47 0.55
C GLY A 145 -12.24 -5.08 0.88
N GLN A 146 -12.28 -6.37 1.23
CA GLN A 146 -13.50 -7.02 1.75
C GLN A 146 -13.83 -6.51 3.15
N GLN A 147 -12.84 -6.36 4.04
CA GLN A 147 -13.01 -5.78 5.38
C GLN A 147 -13.53 -4.34 5.31
N GLN A 148 -12.96 -3.50 4.43
CA GLN A 148 -13.47 -2.15 4.20
C GLN A 148 -14.95 -2.14 3.76
N ARG A 149 -15.33 -3.05 2.86
CA ARG A 149 -16.74 -3.21 2.44
C ARG A 149 -17.63 -3.70 3.59
N VAL A 150 -17.18 -4.62 4.44
CA VAL A 150 -17.92 -5.05 5.65
C VAL A 150 -18.10 -3.91 6.66
N ALA A 151 -17.05 -3.11 6.93
CA ALA A 151 -17.13 -1.97 7.84
C ALA A 151 -18.00 -0.83 7.33
N ILE A 152 -18.03 -0.60 6.01
CA ILE A 152 -19.02 0.27 5.37
C ILE A 152 -20.43 -0.32 5.55
N GLY A 153 -20.59 -1.64 5.41
CA GLY A 153 -21.87 -2.31 5.61
C GLY A 153 -22.42 -2.23 7.04
N SER A 154 -21.62 -2.48 8.07
CA SER A 154 -22.09 -2.52 9.45
C SER A 154 -22.59 -1.16 9.96
N VAL A 155 -22.09 -0.06 9.39
CA VAL A 155 -22.61 1.29 9.64
C VAL A 155 -23.73 1.72 8.68
N LEU A 156 -23.95 1.00 7.57
CA LEU A 156 -25.06 1.23 6.63
C LEU A 156 -26.34 0.50 6.99
N THR A 157 -26.29 -0.66 7.66
CA THR A 157 -27.51 -1.41 7.99
C THR A 157 -28.53 -0.63 8.85
N PRO A 158 -28.17 0.34 9.72
CA PRO A 158 -29.14 1.27 10.33
C PRO A 158 -29.92 2.15 9.34
N HIS A 159 -29.40 2.34 8.11
CA HIS A 159 -29.80 3.30 7.07
C HIS A 159 -29.54 4.77 7.46
N PRO A 160 -28.28 5.17 7.72
CA PRO A 160 -27.92 6.56 7.98
C PRO A 160 -28.10 7.43 6.73
N ARG A 161 -28.32 8.75 6.93
CA ARG A 161 -28.35 9.75 5.84
C ARG A 161 -26.97 10.31 5.50
N VAL A 162 -26.00 10.17 6.42
CA VAL A 162 -24.61 10.58 6.26
C VAL A 162 -23.69 9.37 6.49
N LEU A 163 -22.73 9.19 5.60
CA LEU A 163 -21.61 8.27 5.80
C LEU A 163 -20.32 9.09 5.94
N VAL A 164 -19.67 8.97 7.11
CA VAL A 164 -18.40 9.61 7.46
C VAL A 164 -17.28 8.59 7.33
N LEU A 165 -16.25 8.92 6.56
CA LEU A 165 -15.17 8.00 6.21
C LEU A 165 -13.79 8.66 6.40
N ASP A 166 -12.96 8.11 7.27
CA ASP A 166 -11.56 8.54 7.40
C ASP A 166 -10.65 7.54 6.65
N GLU A 167 -10.05 8.00 5.54
CA GLU A 167 -9.08 7.27 4.72
C GLU A 167 -9.48 5.85 4.24
N PRO A 168 -10.71 5.63 3.73
CA PRO A 168 -11.25 4.30 3.43
C PRO A 168 -10.53 3.56 2.28
N THR A 169 -9.57 4.17 1.58
CA THR A 169 -8.72 3.45 0.61
C THR A 169 -7.23 3.48 0.92
N SER A 170 -6.74 4.25 1.90
CA SER A 170 -5.29 4.47 2.14
C SER A 170 -4.45 3.19 2.22
N ALA A 171 -4.99 2.12 2.82
CA ALA A 171 -4.31 0.82 2.97
C ALA A 171 -4.55 -0.17 1.81
N LEU A 172 -5.42 0.16 0.84
CA LEU A 172 -5.87 -0.75 -0.21
C LEU A 172 -5.03 -0.66 -1.49
N ASP A 173 -4.84 -1.79 -2.17
CA ASP A 173 -4.33 -1.81 -3.55
C ASP A 173 -5.33 -1.20 -4.54
N PRO A 174 -4.93 -0.83 -5.78
CA PRO A 174 -5.79 -0.06 -6.68
C PRO A 174 -7.11 -0.75 -7.02
N ALA A 175 -7.14 -2.08 -7.17
CA ALA A 175 -8.37 -2.80 -7.50
C ALA A 175 -9.33 -2.85 -6.30
N ALA A 176 -8.81 -3.11 -5.10
CA ALA A 176 -9.58 -3.05 -3.86
C ALA A 176 -10.12 -1.63 -3.58
N ALA A 177 -9.35 -0.59 -3.91
CA ALA A 177 -9.78 0.81 -3.81
C ALA A 177 -10.88 1.14 -4.84
N GLU A 178 -10.77 0.66 -6.08
CA GLU A 178 -11.81 0.80 -7.11
C GLU A 178 -13.13 0.10 -6.72
N GLU A 179 -13.07 -1.11 -6.14
CA GLU A 179 -14.26 -1.79 -5.59
C GLU A 179 -14.97 -0.96 -4.51
N VAL A 180 -14.21 -0.36 -3.58
CA VAL A 180 -14.76 0.47 -2.50
C VAL A 180 -15.32 1.79 -3.04
N LEU A 181 -14.63 2.47 -3.95
CA LEU A 181 -15.11 3.72 -4.55
C LEU A 181 -16.36 3.50 -5.42
N ALA A 182 -16.45 2.37 -6.13
CA ALA A 182 -17.65 2.00 -6.88
C ALA A 182 -18.87 1.74 -5.98
N VAL A 183 -18.65 1.19 -4.77
CA VAL A 183 -19.68 1.13 -3.73
C VAL A 183 -20.10 2.54 -3.31
N LEU A 184 -19.17 3.41 -2.92
CA LEU A 184 -19.50 4.75 -2.41
C LEU A 184 -20.27 5.59 -3.43
N LEU A 185 -19.89 5.54 -4.71
CA LEU A 185 -20.60 6.20 -5.80
C LEU A 185 -22.07 5.74 -5.92
N ARG A 186 -22.35 4.46 -5.68
CA ARG A 186 -23.73 3.93 -5.68
C ARG A 186 -24.53 4.40 -4.46
N LEU A 187 -23.91 4.51 -3.28
CA LEU A 187 -24.59 5.09 -2.10
C LEU A 187 -25.03 6.54 -2.37
N VAL A 188 -24.17 7.33 -3.02
CA VAL A 188 -24.46 8.73 -3.36
C VAL A 188 -25.53 8.81 -4.45
N HIS A 189 -25.33 8.13 -5.60
CA HIS A 189 -26.19 8.30 -6.77
C HIS A 189 -27.47 7.47 -6.76
N ASP A 190 -27.45 6.23 -6.24
CA ASP A 190 -28.62 5.34 -6.22
C ASP A 190 -29.49 5.56 -4.97
N LEU A 191 -28.87 5.89 -3.82
CA LEU A 191 -29.55 6.00 -2.51
C LEU A 191 -29.60 7.41 -1.92
N GLY A 192 -28.91 8.40 -2.52
CA GLY A 192 -28.89 9.79 -2.03
C GLY A 192 -28.13 10.00 -0.71
N THR A 193 -27.28 9.05 -0.30
CA THR A 193 -26.48 9.16 0.94
C THR A 193 -25.46 10.28 0.80
N THR A 194 -25.44 11.25 1.73
CA THR A 194 -24.36 12.25 1.81
C THR A 194 -23.08 11.56 2.28
N VAL A 195 -21.98 11.70 1.55
CA VAL A 195 -20.68 11.12 1.93
C VAL A 195 -19.70 12.24 2.28
N LEU A 196 -19.16 12.22 3.50
CA LEU A 196 -18.05 13.07 3.91
C LEU A 196 -16.82 12.21 4.14
N LEU A 197 -15.85 12.33 3.24
CA LEU A 197 -14.69 11.43 3.15
C LEU A 197 -13.38 12.22 3.23
N ALA A 198 -12.48 11.84 4.12
CA ALA A 198 -11.08 12.28 4.08
C ALA A 198 -10.22 11.23 3.38
N GLU A 199 -9.21 11.66 2.62
CA GLU A 199 -8.28 10.79 1.91
C GLU A 199 -6.89 11.41 1.82
N HIS A 200 -5.87 10.56 1.79
CA HIS A 200 -4.50 10.96 1.45
C HIS A 200 -4.24 10.80 -0.06
N ARG A 201 -4.83 9.80 -0.71
CA ARG A 201 -4.61 9.48 -2.12
C ARG A 201 -5.62 10.19 -3.02
N LEU A 202 -5.55 11.53 -3.05
CA LEU A 202 -6.46 12.39 -3.80
C LEU A 202 -6.61 11.97 -5.27
N GLU A 203 -5.56 11.39 -5.88
CA GLU A 203 -5.61 10.88 -7.26
C GLU A 203 -6.68 9.80 -7.52
N ARG A 204 -7.20 9.14 -6.48
CA ARG A 204 -8.24 8.12 -6.59
C ARG A 204 -9.66 8.71 -6.57
N VAL A 205 -9.91 9.65 -5.65
CA VAL A 205 -11.25 10.12 -5.28
C VAL A 205 -11.60 11.52 -5.81
N LEU A 206 -10.62 12.38 -6.11
CA LEU A 206 -10.84 13.78 -6.51
C LEU A 206 -11.71 13.93 -7.77
N GLN A 207 -11.71 12.94 -8.67
CA GLN A 207 -12.53 12.90 -9.88
C GLN A 207 -14.02 12.58 -9.64
N TYR A 208 -14.37 12.15 -8.42
CA TYR A 208 -15.71 11.70 -8.00
C TYR A 208 -16.36 12.63 -6.96
N ALA A 209 -15.64 13.63 -6.46
CA ALA A 209 -16.15 14.57 -5.47
C ALA A 209 -16.95 15.69 -6.14
N ASP A 210 -18.16 15.95 -5.65
CA ASP A 210 -18.98 17.10 -6.06
C ASP A 210 -18.38 18.41 -5.55
N GLN A 211 -17.85 18.39 -4.31
CA GLN A 211 -17.16 19.50 -3.67
C GLN A 211 -15.91 19.03 -2.91
N VAL A 212 -14.96 19.94 -2.71
CA VAL A 212 -13.81 19.74 -1.82
C VAL A 212 -13.89 20.73 -0.67
N ALA A 213 -13.89 20.21 0.56
CA ALA A 213 -13.66 20.99 1.76
C ALA A 213 -12.15 20.98 2.07
N LEU A 214 -11.45 22.06 1.79
CA LEU A 214 -10.02 22.19 2.03
C LEU A 214 -9.74 22.82 3.40
N LEU A 215 -8.91 22.17 4.20
CA LEU A 215 -8.19 22.73 5.34
C LEU A 215 -6.75 23.06 4.90
N PRO A 216 -6.43 24.33 4.58
CA PRO A 216 -5.17 24.64 3.91
C PRO A 216 -3.96 24.65 4.86
N ALA A 217 -4.14 25.09 6.11
CA ALA A 217 -3.10 25.11 7.15
C ALA A 217 -3.75 25.17 8.54
N PRO A 218 -3.03 24.80 9.62
CA PRO A 218 -3.52 24.95 10.99
C PRO A 218 -3.94 26.41 11.26
N GLY A 219 -5.12 26.60 11.87
CA GLY A 219 -5.68 27.93 12.17
C GLY A 219 -6.15 28.76 10.96
N ALA A 220 -5.93 28.30 9.72
CA ALA A 220 -6.42 28.99 8.52
C ALA A 220 -7.89 28.62 8.23
N ALA A 221 -8.65 29.58 7.68
CA ALA A 221 -10.05 29.37 7.32
C ALA A 221 -10.21 28.25 6.27
N PRO A 222 -11.20 27.35 6.42
CA PRO A 222 -11.52 26.36 5.40
C PRO A 222 -11.98 27.00 4.09
N VAL A 223 -11.79 26.28 2.99
CA VAL A 223 -12.31 26.66 1.66
C VAL A 223 -13.16 25.51 1.14
N LEU A 224 -14.46 25.74 0.99
CA LEU A 224 -15.39 24.82 0.32
C LEU A 224 -15.66 25.30 -1.11
N GLY A 225 -15.70 24.38 -2.08
CA GLY A 225 -16.08 24.71 -3.45
C GLY A 225 -15.83 23.57 -4.44
N ALA A 226 -16.00 23.89 -5.73
CA ALA A 226 -15.79 22.94 -6.82
C ALA A 226 -14.34 22.42 -6.84
N PRO A 227 -14.09 21.11 -7.11
CA PRO A 227 -12.78 20.52 -6.91
C PRO A 227 -11.66 21.19 -7.72
N ALA A 228 -11.93 21.67 -8.93
CA ALA A 228 -10.93 22.31 -9.79
C ALA A 228 -10.42 23.65 -9.22
N ASP A 229 -11.30 24.44 -8.61
CA ASP A 229 -10.97 25.75 -8.05
C ASP A 229 -10.24 25.61 -6.71
N VAL A 230 -10.73 24.70 -5.86
CA VAL A 230 -10.06 24.36 -4.59
C VAL A 230 -8.68 23.73 -4.86
N MET A 231 -8.56 22.92 -5.93
CA MET A 231 -7.28 22.39 -6.40
C MET A 231 -6.42 23.39 -7.19
N ALA A 232 -6.82 24.65 -7.34
CA ALA A 232 -5.91 25.74 -7.70
C ALA A 232 -5.10 26.25 -6.50
N VAL A 233 -5.71 26.32 -5.31
CA VAL A 233 -5.11 26.90 -4.09
C VAL A 233 -4.58 25.88 -3.08
N SER A 234 -5.02 24.61 -3.14
CA SER A 234 -4.61 23.58 -2.18
C SER A 234 -3.08 23.38 -2.09
N PRO A 235 -2.49 23.16 -0.89
CA PRO A 235 -1.09 22.74 -0.75
C PRO A 235 -0.87 21.25 -1.07
N VAL A 236 -1.93 20.43 -1.05
CA VAL A 236 -1.90 19.00 -1.37
C VAL A 236 -2.73 18.72 -2.62
N PHE A 237 -2.13 18.08 -3.62
CA PHE A 237 -2.75 17.90 -4.94
C PHE A 237 -2.08 16.74 -5.72
N PRO A 238 -2.85 15.97 -6.51
CA PRO A 238 -2.32 14.83 -7.26
C PRO A 238 -1.47 15.24 -8.48
N PRO A 239 -0.67 14.32 -9.07
CA PRO A 239 0.21 14.62 -10.19
C PRO A 239 -0.48 15.24 -11.43
N VAL A 240 -1.72 14.85 -11.72
CA VAL A 240 -2.53 15.45 -12.80
C VAL A 240 -2.80 16.95 -12.59
N VAL A 241 -3.11 17.35 -11.36
CA VAL A 241 -3.28 18.76 -10.97
C VAL A 241 -1.92 19.47 -10.94
N ALA A 242 -0.88 18.82 -10.43
CA ALA A 242 0.48 19.36 -10.42
C ALA A 242 0.99 19.69 -11.83
N LEU A 243 0.70 18.84 -12.81
CA LEU A 243 1.01 19.06 -14.23
C LEU A 243 0.17 20.19 -14.84
N GLY A 244 -1.12 20.27 -14.50
CA GLY A 244 -2.00 21.37 -14.91
C GLY A 244 -1.55 22.73 -14.37
N ARG A 245 -1.15 22.81 -13.09
CA ARG A 245 -0.56 24.00 -12.48
C ARG A 245 0.78 24.38 -13.10
N LEU A 246 1.62 23.40 -13.45
CA LEU A 246 2.92 23.63 -14.12
C LEU A 246 2.76 24.21 -15.55
N THR A 247 1.57 24.15 -16.12
CA THR A 247 1.30 24.54 -17.52
C THR A 247 0.11 25.48 -17.69
N ASP A 248 -0.29 26.15 -16.60
CA ASP A 248 -1.32 27.20 -16.56
C ASP A 248 -2.68 26.78 -17.16
N TRP A 249 -3.02 25.49 -17.04
CA TRP A 249 -4.27 24.94 -17.60
C TRP A 249 -5.49 25.33 -16.78
N SER A 250 -6.41 26.10 -17.39
CA SER A 250 -7.67 26.52 -16.78
C SER A 250 -8.93 26.01 -17.54
N PRO A 251 -9.98 25.54 -16.84
CA PRO A 251 -9.92 24.99 -15.47
C PRO A 251 -8.94 23.81 -15.38
N LEU A 252 -8.42 23.56 -14.17
CA LEU A 252 -7.46 22.49 -13.91
C LEU A 252 -8.09 21.10 -14.19
N PRO A 253 -7.36 20.17 -14.83
CA PRO A 253 -7.86 18.83 -15.03
C PRO A 253 -7.82 18.01 -13.74
N LEU A 254 -8.96 17.43 -13.39
CA LEU A 254 -9.08 16.48 -12.28
C LEU A 254 -8.80 15.03 -12.73
N THR A 255 -8.96 14.76 -14.03
CA THR A 255 -8.79 13.42 -14.62
C THR A 255 -7.64 13.38 -15.62
N VAL A 256 -7.04 12.19 -15.76
CA VAL A 256 -6.08 11.87 -16.84
C VAL A 256 -6.69 12.15 -18.22
N ARG A 257 -8.00 11.93 -18.42
CA ARG A 257 -8.70 12.13 -19.70
C ARG A 257 -8.69 13.61 -20.11
N ASP A 258 -8.94 14.51 -19.17
CA ASP A 258 -9.04 15.95 -19.44
C ASP A 258 -7.67 16.62 -19.53
N ALA A 259 -6.69 16.12 -18.77
CA ALA A 259 -5.30 16.46 -18.99
C ALA A 259 -4.80 15.99 -20.38
N ARG A 260 -5.11 14.76 -20.82
CA ARG A 260 -4.76 14.26 -22.17
C ARG A 260 -5.30 15.15 -23.30
N ARG A 261 -6.50 15.72 -23.13
CA ARG A 261 -7.15 16.67 -24.06
C ARG A 261 -6.39 18.01 -24.14
N ARG A 262 -5.88 18.51 -23.01
CA ARG A 262 -5.13 19.78 -22.91
C ARG A 262 -3.66 19.65 -23.30
N ALA A 263 -3.09 18.45 -23.18
CA ALA A 263 -1.66 18.19 -23.33
C ALA A 263 -1.08 18.30 -24.76
N ALA A 264 -1.82 18.75 -25.79
CA ALA A 264 -1.31 18.85 -27.17
C ALA A 264 -0.06 19.73 -27.29
N GLY A 265 -0.17 21.03 -26.99
CA GLY A 265 0.95 21.97 -27.03
C GLY A 265 2.06 21.68 -26.01
N LEU A 266 1.77 20.91 -24.96
CA LEU A 266 2.78 20.41 -24.03
C LEU A 266 3.61 19.28 -24.64
N ARG A 267 2.96 18.30 -25.30
CA ARG A 267 3.68 17.25 -26.06
C ARG A 267 4.53 17.88 -27.17
N GLU A 268 4.04 18.90 -27.86
CA GLU A 268 4.80 19.63 -28.88
C GLU A 268 6.06 20.29 -28.30
N ARG A 269 5.95 21.04 -27.19
CA ARG A 269 7.10 21.65 -26.48
C ARG A 269 8.12 20.61 -26.00
N LEU A 270 7.67 19.43 -25.62
CA LEU A 270 8.53 18.33 -25.14
C LEU A 270 9.07 17.43 -26.27
N ALA A 271 8.50 17.46 -27.47
CA ALA A 271 8.90 16.58 -28.58
C ALA A 271 10.33 16.82 -29.09
N ALA A 272 10.87 18.02 -28.86
CA ALA A 272 12.24 18.39 -29.19
C ALA A 272 13.28 18.04 -28.09
N ARG A 273 12.88 17.33 -27.03
CA ARG A 273 13.75 16.92 -25.92
C ARG A 273 13.61 15.43 -25.68
N GLU A 274 14.73 14.75 -25.42
CA GLU A 274 14.67 13.38 -24.93
C GLU A 274 14.18 13.35 -23.47
N ALA A 275 13.30 12.41 -23.16
CA ALA A 275 13.03 12.06 -21.77
C ALA A 275 14.29 11.43 -21.15
N PRO A 276 14.61 11.69 -19.86
CA PRO A 276 15.75 11.08 -19.19
C PRO A 276 15.72 9.56 -19.32
N ARG A 277 16.78 8.98 -19.88
CA ARG A 277 17.03 7.54 -19.86
C ARG A 277 17.68 7.22 -18.52
N ASP A 278 17.12 6.30 -17.74
CA ASP A 278 17.72 5.85 -16.49
C ASP A 278 19.14 5.33 -16.75
N THR A 279 20.16 6.00 -16.20
CA THR A 279 21.57 5.61 -16.37
C THR A 279 21.96 4.48 -15.40
N GLY A 280 21.07 3.50 -15.23
CA GLY A 280 21.32 2.25 -14.51
C GLY A 280 21.93 1.22 -15.45
N ASN A 281 23.26 1.12 -15.46
CA ASN A 281 23.99 0.21 -16.37
C ASN A 281 23.96 -1.25 -15.88
N ALA A 282 22.77 -1.87 -15.88
CA ALA A 282 22.56 -3.29 -15.63
C ALA A 282 22.38 -4.06 -16.95
N PRO A 283 22.98 -5.26 -17.11
CA PRO A 283 22.78 -6.07 -18.32
C PRO A 283 21.35 -6.61 -18.38
N VAL A 284 20.63 -6.32 -19.47
CA VAL A 284 19.30 -6.90 -19.73
C VAL A 284 19.44 -8.40 -19.90
N VAL A 285 18.95 -9.17 -18.93
CA VAL A 285 18.89 -10.64 -19.02
C VAL A 285 17.72 -11.04 -19.91
N THR A 286 17.94 -11.01 -21.22
CA THR A 286 17.01 -11.60 -22.19
C THR A 286 17.01 -13.12 -22.02
N HIS A 287 15.97 -13.67 -21.39
CA HIS A 287 15.68 -15.10 -21.48
C HIS A 287 15.36 -15.47 -22.93
N GLY A 288 16.11 -16.42 -23.48
CA GLY A 288 16.24 -16.59 -24.92
C GLY A 288 15.10 -17.34 -25.62
N ASP A 289 14.82 -16.89 -26.84
CA ASP A 289 14.39 -17.67 -28.01
C ASP A 289 13.42 -18.84 -27.80
N ILE A 290 12.12 -18.53 -27.85
CA ILE A 290 11.13 -19.46 -28.41
C ILE A 290 11.03 -19.18 -29.92
N HIS A 291 11.74 -19.97 -30.74
CA HIS A 291 11.60 -19.90 -32.21
C HIS A 291 10.16 -20.25 -32.65
N GLY A 292 9.50 -19.36 -33.39
CA GLY A 292 8.05 -19.47 -33.64
C GLY A 292 7.46 -18.82 -34.90
N GLY A 293 8.27 -18.49 -35.92
CA GLY A 293 7.78 -18.09 -37.25
C GLY A 293 7.39 -16.62 -37.44
N SER A 294 7.74 -16.07 -38.60
CA SER A 294 7.41 -14.69 -39.01
C SER A 294 6.19 -14.66 -39.91
N ALA A 295 5.22 -13.81 -39.58
CA ALA A 295 4.25 -13.25 -40.52
C ALA A 295 3.77 -11.89 -40.00
N ALA A 296 3.86 -10.84 -40.81
CA ALA A 296 3.34 -9.52 -40.46
C ALA A 296 1.85 -9.42 -40.76
N ALA A 297 1.05 -8.96 -39.79
CA ALA A 297 -0.36 -8.62 -39.97
C ALA A 297 -0.71 -7.37 -39.15
N THR A 298 -1.42 -6.42 -39.77
CA THR A 298 -1.91 -5.19 -39.12
C THR A 298 -3.12 -5.49 -38.25
N ALA A 299 -3.08 -5.07 -36.98
CA ALA A 299 -4.20 -5.22 -36.06
C ALA A 299 -5.12 -3.99 -36.04
N GLU A 300 -6.32 -4.14 -36.58
CA GLU A 300 -7.46 -3.24 -36.30
C GLU A 300 -8.14 -3.64 -34.98
N PRO A 301 -8.82 -2.71 -34.27
CA PRO A 301 -9.41 -3.00 -32.96
C PRO A 301 -10.72 -3.82 -33.07
N VAL A 302 -10.77 -4.94 -32.37
CA VAL A 302 -11.98 -5.76 -32.23
C VAL A 302 -12.87 -5.18 -31.11
N PRO A 303 -14.20 -5.00 -31.32
CA PRO A 303 -15.10 -4.47 -30.31
C PRO A 303 -15.46 -5.50 -29.22
N ALA A 304 -15.90 -5.02 -28.05
CA ALA A 304 -16.28 -5.86 -26.92
C ALA A 304 -17.55 -6.71 -27.19
N SER A 305 -17.52 -7.96 -26.76
CA SER A 305 -18.67 -8.88 -26.81
C SER A 305 -19.61 -8.72 -25.60
N VAL A 306 -20.90 -8.91 -25.84
CA VAL A 306 -21.99 -8.71 -24.87
C VAL A 306 -22.12 -9.90 -23.92
N VAL A 307 -22.59 -9.65 -22.70
CA VAL A 307 -22.92 -10.67 -21.70
C VAL A 307 -24.29 -11.29 -21.99
N GLU A 308 -24.37 -12.62 -22.14
CA GLU A 308 -25.62 -13.38 -22.15
C GLU A 308 -25.81 -14.18 -20.85
N SER A 309 -27.06 -14.37 -20.43
CA SER A 309 -27.43 -15.00 -19.15
C SER A 309 -27.50 -16.53 -19.24
N PRO A 310 -27.12 -17.28 -18.18
CA PRO A 310 -27.23 -18.74 -18.15
C PRO A 310 -28.66 -19.22 -17.88
N ALA A 311 -29.13 -20.18 -18.69
CA ALA A 311 -30.41 -20.86 -18.48
C ALA A 311 -30.23 -22.27 -17.87
N GLN A 312 -31.24 -22.71 -17.12
CA GLN A 312 -31.32 -23.95 -16.33
C GLN A 312 -30.94 -25.24 -17.07
N LYS A 313 -30.40 -26.22 -16.32
CA LYS A 313 -30.65 -27.66 -16.55
C LYS A 313 -30.41 -28.50 -15.28
N SER A 314 -31.00 -29.69 -15.25
CA SER A 314 -31.30 -30.48 -14.04
C SER A 314 -30.44 -31.74 -13.88
N ALA A 315 -30.42 -32.30 -12.66
CA ALA A 315 -29.95 -33.66 -12.37
C ALA A 315 -30.89 -34.76 -12.96
N PRO A 316 -30.49 -36.04 -13.01
CA PRO A 316 -30.59 -36.93 -11.83
C PRO A 316 -29.41 -37.92 -11.63
N ALA A 317 -29.53 -38.80 -10.62
CA ALA A 317 -28.61 -39.89 -10.23
C ALA A 317 -29.32 -41.28 -10.41
N PRO A 318 -28.78 -42.46 -9.98
CA PRO A 318 -27.51 -42.81 -9.33
C PRO A 318 -26.74 -44.03 -9.98
N ALA A 319 -25.77 -44.61 -9.26
CA ALA A 319 -24.87 -45.70 -9.70
C ALA A 319 -25.38 -47.15 -9.44
N PRO A 320 -24.62 -48.20 -9.85
CA PRO A 320 -24.09 -49.11 -8.82
C PRO A 320 -22.69 -49.75 -9.06
N VAL A 321 -21.95 -49.89 -7.94
CA VAL A 321 -21.09 -51.00 -7.45
C VAL A 321 -20.37 -51.98 -8.42
N ALA A 322 -19.04 -52.12 -8.24
CA ALA A 322 -18.29 -53.38 -8.37
C ALA A 322 -16.98 -53.34 -7.52
N GLU A 323 -16.49 -54.49 -7.05
CA GLU A 323 -15.34 -54.62 -6.11
C GLU A 323 -14.04 -55.19 -6.74
N PRO A 324 -12.87 -55.08 -6.05
CA PRO A 324 -11.55 -55.43 -6.60
C PRO A 324 -11.03 -56.82 -6.17
N PRO A 325 -9.93 -57.30 -6.78
CA PRO A 325 -9.08 -58.34 -6.20
C PRO A 325 -7.79 -57.77 -5.58
N ALA A 326 -7.36 -58.35 -4.46
CA ALA A 326 -6.03 -58.13 -3.88
C ALA A 326 -5.25 -59.46 -3.86
N GLN A 327 -3.92 -59.41 -3.93
CA GLN A 327 -3.07 -60.27 -3.08
C GLN A 327 -1.59 -59.87 -3.01
N THR A 328 -0.99 -60.31 -1.90
CA THR A 328 0.28 -59.89 -1.32
C THR A 328 1.40 -60.92 -1.64
N PRO A 329 2.37 -61.26 -0.76
CA PRO A 329 3.69 -60.62 -0.78
C PRO A 329 4.87 -61.61 -0.83
N SER A 330 6.11 -61.09 -0.91
CA SER A 330 7.28 -61.86 -0.44
C SER A 330 8.43 -60.99 0.04
N ALA A 331 8.94 -61.25 1.24
CA ALA A 331 10.19 -60.72 1.76
C ALA A 331 11.06 -61.86 2.30
N ARG A 332 12.38 -61.82 2.08
CA ARG A 332 13.35 -62.70 2.75
C ARG A 332 14.66 -61.97 3.06
N LEU A 333 15.10 -62.04 4.31
CA LEU A 333 16.46 -61.71 4.72
C LEU A 333 17.35 -62.96 4.61
N ARG A 334 18.65 -62.78 4.33
CA ARG A 334 19.74 -63.04 5.30
C ARG A 334 21.12 -62.68 4.75
N ALA A 335 22.08 -62.53 5.66
CA ALA A 335 23.37 -61.87 5.45
C ALA A 335 24.57 -62.83 5.44
N ARG A 336 25.76 -62.23 5.22
CA ARG A 336 27.12 -62.59 5.70
C ARG A 336 28.13 -63.32 4.76
N ARG A 337 29.03 -62.49 4.19
CA ARG A 337 30.45 -62.25 4.62
C ARG A 337 31.61 -63.13 4.05
N LEU A 338 32.79 -62.49 3.96
CA LEU A 338 34.18 -63.02 3.83
C LEU A 338 34.58 -63.54 2.42
N LEU A 339 35.78 -63.32 1.84
CA LEU A 339 37.01 -62.49 2.08
C LEU A 339 37.62 -62.17 0.65
N ARG A 340 38.89 -61.90 0.29
CA ARG A 340 40.24 -61.86 0.94
C ARG A 340 41.30 -61.07 0.10
N ARG A 341 41.77 -59.86 0.49
CA ARG A 341 43.18 -59.37 0.38
C ARG A 341 43.39 -57.88 0.74
N ALA A 342 44.66 -57.49 0.92
CA ALA A 342 45.20 -56.20 1.38
C ALA A 342 46.66 -56.05 0.85
N PRO A 343 47.49 -55.03 1.23
CA PRO A 343 47.33 -53.58 1.00
C PRO A 343 48.64 -52.89 0.49
N ALA A 344 48.66 -51.54 0.54
CA ALA A 344 49.84 -50.63 0.53
C ALA A 344 50.48 -50.28 -0.85
N PRO A 345 51.29 -49.20 -0.97
CA PRO A 345 51.69 -48.20 0.04
C PRO A 345 51.39 -46.71 -0.31
N PHE A 346 51.77 -45.81 0.60
CA PHE A 346 51.78 -44.34 0.41
C PHE A 346 52.73 -43.89 -0.71
N LEU A 347 52.37 -42.81 -1.42
CA LEU A 347 53.34 -41.81 -1.90
C LEU A 347 52.74 -40.41 -1.78
N SER A 348 53.37 -39.55 -0.98
CA SER A 348 53.07 -38.12 -0.98
C SER A 348 53.63 -37.47 -2.24
N ARG A 349 52.79 -36.72 -2.96
CA ARG A 349 53.25 -35.75 -3.96
C ARG A 349 52.60 -34.41 -3.71
N SER A 350 53.39 -33.50 -3.15
CA SER A 350 53.11 -32.07 -3.22
C SER A 350 52.87 -31.69 -4.69
N ARG A 351 51.70 -31.11 -4.96
CA ARG A 351 51.44 -30.35 -6.18
C ARG A 351 51.12 -28.94 -5.73
N SER A 352 52.08 -28.04 -5.91
CA SER A 352 51.86 -26.60 -5.85
C SER A 352 50.88 -26.21 -6.94
N SER A 353 49.60 -26.05 -6.59
CA SER A 353 48.63 -25.40 -7.46
C SER A 353 49.03 -23.93 -7.58
N SER A 354 49.66 -23.60 -8.71
CA SER A 354 49.90 -22.22 -9.11
C SER A 354 48.57 -21.48 -9.13
N ARG A 355 48.35 -20.56 -8.19
CA ARG A 355 47.23 -19.63 -8.28
C ARG A 355 47.46 -18.75 -9.50
N SER A 356 46.67 -18.97 -10.56
CA SER A 356 46.42 -17.93 -11.54
C SER A 356 45.90 -16.69 -10.80
N PRO A 357 46.28 -15.47 -11.20
CA PRO A 357 45.69 -14.28 -10.59
C PRO A 357 44.19 -14.29 -10.88
N GLU A 358 43.38 -14.30 -9.83
CA GLU A 358 41.95 -14.05 -9.95
C GLU A 358 41.78 -12.64 -10.52
N ALA A 359 41.10 -12.52 -11.66
CA ALA A 359 40.60 -11.23 -12.12
C ALA A 359 39.73 -10.64 -11.00
N PRO A 360 39.75 -9.31 -10.77
CA PRO A 360 39.05 -8.70 -9.65
C PRO A 360 37.56 -9.05 -9.71
N THR A 361 37.14 -9.94 -8.81
CA THR A 361 35.74 -10.37 -8.71
C THR A 361 34.89 -9.16 -8.42
N ALA A 362 33.92 -8.87 -9.28
CA ALA A 362 32.93 -7.84 -9.04
C ALA A 362 32.31 -8.06 -7.63
N PRO A 363 32.08 -7.00 -6.85
CA PRO A 363 31.55 -7.14 -5.50
C PRO A 363 30.23 -7.91 -5.54
N ALA A 364 30.11 -8.94 -4.70
CA ALA A 364 28.93 -9.78 -4.67
C ALA A 364 27.68 -8.91 -4.42
N PRO A 365 26.58 -9.12 -5.16
CA PRO A 365 25.40 -8.27 -5.07
C PRO A 365 24.83 -8.28 -3.63
N PRO A 366 24.43 -7.13 -3.08
CA PRO A 366 23.78 -7.05 -1.78
C PRO A 366 22.58 -7.99 -1.63
N ALA A 367 21.81 -8.22 -2.70
CA ALA A 367 20.74 -9.22 -2.76
C ALA A 367 20.85 -10.12 -4.01
N GLU A 368 20.69 -11.42 -3.84
CA GLU A 368 20.57 -12.40 -4.93
C GLU A 368 19.58 -13.51 -4.57
N ALA A 369 18.57 -13.72 -5.39
CA ALA A 369 17.67 -14.87 -5.39
C ALA A 369 17.79 -15.58 -6.75
N ARG A 370 17.83 -16.92 -6.74
CA ARG A 370 17.87 -17.75 -7.95
C ARG A 370 16.87 -18.89 -7.88
N ALA A 371 16.05 -19.04 -8.92
CA ALA A 371 14.98 -20.04 -9.05
C ALA A 371 14.14 -20.21 -7.76
N LEU A 372 13.88 -19.11 -7.06
CA LEU A 372 13.35 -19.11 -5.68
C LEU A 372 11.90 -19.58 -5.63
N GLY A 373 11.66 -20.70 -4.94
CA GLY A 373 10.33 -21.26 -4.68
C GLY A 373 10.00 -21.26 -3.19
N VAL A 374 8.82 -20.74 -2.82
CA VAL A 374 8.35 -20.71 -1.43
C VAL A 374 6.93 -21.27 -1.34
N ARG A 375 6.68 -22.14 -0.37
CA ARG A 375 5.35 -22.69 -0.04
C ARG A 375 4.98 -22.38 1.41
N ARG A 376 3.85 -21.71 1.65
CA ARG A 376 3.31 -21.38 2.98
C ARG A 376 1.85 -21.82 3.07
N ALA A 377 1.45 -22.44 4.18
CA ALA A 377 0.07 -22.90 4.41
C ALA A 377 -0.56 -23.69 3.24
N GLY A 378 0.24 -24.52 2.55
CA GLY A 378 -0.17 -25.27 1.37
C GLY A 378 0.00 -24.53 0.03
N VAL A 379 -0.17 -23.20 0.02
CA VAL A 379 -0.07 -22.32 -1.16
C VAL A 379 1.39 -22.11 -1.59
N GLN A 380 1.65 -22.19 -2.90
CA GLN A 380 2.94 -21.81 -3.48
C GLN A 380 2.96 -20.29 -3.72
N ALA A 381 3.69 -19.58 -2.86
CA ALA A 381 3.71 -18.11 -2.79
C ALA A 381 4.81 -17.46 -3.64
N LEU A 382 5.86 -18.22 -3.99
CA LEU A 382 6.86 -17.86 -5.00
C LEU A 382 7.17 -19.08 -5.87
N ARG A 383 7.37 -18.86 -7.17
CA ARG A 383 7.47 -19.88 -8.22
C ARG A 383 8.67 -19.62 -9.13
N GLY A 384 9.88 -19.99 -8.66
CA GLY A 384 11.09 -19.93 -9.48
C GLY A 384 11.65 -18.52 -9.68
N VAL A 385 11.43 -17.59 -8.74
CA VAL A 385 11.83 -16.19 -8.89
C VAL A 385 13.36 -16.03 -8.91
N ASP A 386 13.87 -15.41 -9.97
CA ASP A 386 15.22 -14.87 -10.06
C ASP A 386 15.18 -13.35 -9.77
N LEU A 387 16.12 -12.84 -8.97
CA LEU A 387 16.29 -11.42 -8.70
C LEU A 387 17.72 -11.13 -8.23
N SER A 388 18.38 -10.12 -8.78
CA SER A 388 19.67 -9.62 -8.28
C SER A 388 19.64 -8.10 -8.17
N VAL A 389 20.20 -7.55 -7.09
CA VAL A 389 20.24 -6.11 -6.84
C VAL A 389 21.67 -5.66 -6.58
N ALA A 390 22.12 -4.62 -7.28
CA ALA A 390 23.46 -4.05 -7.19
C ALA A 390 23.57 -2.95 -6.09
N PRO A 391 24.78 -2.64 -5.61
CA PRO A 391 24.99 -1.52 -4.69
C PRO A 391 24.49 -0.19 -5.29
N GLY A 392 23.74 0.59 -4.51
CA GLY A 392 23.09 1.84 -4.96
C GLY A 392 21.88 1.66 -5.88
N GLU A 393 21.56 0.46 -6.36
CA GLU A 393 20.37 0.20 -7.17
C GLU A 393 19.11 0.28 -6.30
N THR A 394 18.11 1.05 -6.75
CA THR A 394 16.76 1.03 -6.17
C THR A 394 15.82 0.27 -7.10
N VAL A 395 15.30 -0.87 -6.63
CA VAL A 395 14.37 -1.72 -7.37
C VAL A 395 12.99 -1.63 -6.74
N ALA A 396 11.97 -1.22 -7.51
CA ALA A 396 10.59 -1.30 -7.06
C ALA A 396 9.98 -2.67 -7.42
N LEU A 397 9.58 -3.41 -6.40
CA LEU A 397 8.89 -4.68 -6.52
C LEU A 397 7.38 -4.42 -6.49
N MET A 398 6.72 -4.53 -7.64
CA MET A 398 5.32 -4.15 -7.81
C MET A 398 4.43 -5.36 -8.10
N GLY A 399 3.13 -5.22 -7.84
CA GLY A 399 2.16 -6.29 -8.00
C GLY A 399 1.00 -6.18 -7.01
N ARG A 400 -0.09 -6.91 -7.27
CA ARG A 400 -1.29 -6.95 -6.42
C ARG A 400 -0.97 -7.46 -5.02
N ASN A 401 -1.87 -7.24 -4.07
CA ASN A 401 -1.83 -7.96 -2.80
C ASN A 401 -1.90 -9.48 -3.05
N GLY A 402 -1.15 -10.25 -2.25
CA GLY A 402 -0.98 -11.70 -2.45
C GLY A 402 0.00 -12.14 -3.54
N ALA A 403 0.52 -11.24 -4.39
CA ALA A 403 1.40 -11.60 -5.52
C ALA A 403 2.82 -12.11 -5.14
N GLY A 404 3.12 -12.25 -3.85
CA GLY A 404 4.41 -12.75 -3.34
C GLY A 404 5.37 -11.69 -2.77
N LYS A 405 5.10 -10.38 -2.96
CA LYS A 405 6.02 -9.27 -2.62
C LYS A 405 6.67 -9.40 -1.23
N SER A 406 5.86 -9.36 -0.16
CA SER A 406 6.30 -9.51 1.22
C SER A 406 6.95 -10.86 1.52
N THR A 407 6.59 -11.92 0.78
CA THR A 407 7.23 -13.23 0.93
C THR A 407 8.66 -13.21 0.39
N LEU A 408 8.90 -12.52 -0.73
CA LEU A 408 10.24 -12.32 -1.28
C LEU A 408 11.12 -11.53 -0.30
N LEU A 409 10.64 -10.40 0.23
CA LEU A 409 11.37 -9.63 1.24
C LEU A 409 11.69 -10.48 2.48
N ASN A 410 10.73 -11.26 2.99
CA ASN A 410 10.92 -12.14 4.14
C ASN A 410 11.93 -13.28 3.90
N THR A 411 12.20 -13.70 2.66
CA THR A 411 13.31 -14.63 2.38
C THR A 411 14.69 -13.96 2.44
N PHE A 412 14.79 -12.68 2.08
CA PHE A 412 16.06 -11.93 2.16
C PHE A 412 16.48 -11.63 3.60
N VAL A 413 15.55 -11.37 4.53
CA VAL A 413 15.85 -11.31 5.98
C VAL A 413 15.90 -12.67 6.67
N GLY A 414 15.63 -13.77 5.95
CA GLY A 414 15.71 -15.13 6.51
C GLY A 414 14.55 -15.54 7.42
N LEU A 415 13.49 -14.73 7.51
CA LEU A 415 12.25 -15.06 8.23
C LEU A 415 11.46 -16.21 7.55
N VAL A 416 11.79 -16.52 6.29
CA VAL A 416 11.23 -17.65 5.52
C VAL A 416 12.35 -18.42 4.84
N GLU A 417 12.48 -19.74 5.11
CA GLU A 417 13.37 -20.63 4.36
C GLU A 417 12.78 -20.94 2.96
N PRO A 418 13.58 -20.86 1.88
CA PRO A 418 13.18 -21.34 0.56
C PRO A 418 12.80 -22.83 0.54
N SER A 419 11.69 -23.16 -0.10
CA SER A 419 11.33 -24.55 -0.43
C SER A 419 12.01 -25.07 -1.71
N ALA A 420 12.50 -24.17 -2.56
CA ALA A 420 13.31 -24.45 -3.75
C ALA A 420 14.17 -23.22 -4.11
N GLY A 421 15.21 -23.42 -4.92
CA GLY A 421 16.14 -22.36 -5.32
C GLY A 421 17.12 -21.96 -4.21
N THR A 422 17.72 -20.79 -4.34
CA THR A 422 18.67 -20.23 -3.36
C THR A 422 18.46 -18.74 -3.18
N VAL A 423 18.67 -18.24 -1.95
CA VAL A 423 18.70 -16.81 -1.65
C VAL A 423 19.99 -16.47 -0.88
N ARG A 424 20.59 -15.34 -1.22
CA ARG A 424 21.80 -14.77 -0.62
C ARG A 424 21.63 -13.28 -0.34
N VAL A 425 22.24 -12.82 0.74
CA VAL A 425 22.40 -11.40 1.06
C VAL A 425 23.85 -11.16 1.45
N SER A 426 24.54 -10.27 0.72
CA SER A 426 25.96 -9.94 0.96
C SER A 426 26.82 -11.19 1.17
N GLY A 427 26.62 -12.21 0.31
CA GLY A 427 27.27 -13.52 0.34
C GLY A 427 26.71 -14.56 1.33
N ALA A 428 26.06 -14.15 2.43
CA ALA A 428 25.47 -15.05 3.43
C ALA A 428 24.17 -15.70 2.94
N VAL A 429 23.76 -16.82 3.57
CA VAL A 429 22.46 -17.48 3.32
C VAL A 429 21.50 -17.08 4.47
N PRO A 430 20.48 -16.24 4.21
CA PRO A 430 19.76 -15.53 5.27
C PRO A 430 19.20 -16.40 6.40
N HIS A 431 18.36 -17.39 6.08
CA HIS A 431 17.71 -18.29 7.05
C HIS A 431 18.66 -19.22 7.82
N ARG A 432 19.98 -19.08 7.63
CA ARG A 432 21.05 -19.83 8.35
C ARG A 432 22.09 -18.92 9.01
N ALA A 433 22.01 -17.60 8.80
CA ALA A 433 22.84 -16.62 9.47
C ALA A 433 22.28 -16.30 10.86
N SER A 434 23.12 -15.83 11.78
CA SER A 434 22.64 -15.38 13.09
C SER A 434 21.96 -14.00 12.96
N PRO A 435 20.95 -13.67 13.79
CA PRO A 435 20.28 -12.36 13.71
C PRO A 435 21.23 -11.15 13.76
N ARG A 436 22.28 -11.22 14.60
CA ARG A 436 23.31 -10.16 14.69
C ARG A 436 24.20 -10.03 13.45
N ASP A 437 24.37 -11.09 12.68
CA ASP A 437 25.05 -11.05 11.38
C ASP A 437 24.10 -10.57 10.28
N LEU A 438 22.81 -10.91 10.36
CA LEU A 438 21.77 -10.46 9.43
C LEU A 438 21.52 -8.95 9.49
N VAL A 439 21.36 -8.39 10.69
CA VAL A 439 21.10 -6.95 10.89
C VAL A 439 22.19 -6.05 10.28
N ARG A 440 23.43 -6.54 10.20
CA ARG A 440 24.56 -5.86 9.53
C ARG A 440 24.63 -6.06 8.01
N ARG A 441 23.76 -6.90 7.44
CA ARG A 441 23.71 -7.23 6.00
C ARG A 441 22.44 -6.74 5.33
N VAL A 442 21.31 -6.82 6.02
CA VAL A 442 19.98 -6.45 5.51
C VAL A 442 19.14 -5.79 6.60
N GLY A 443 18.57 -4.65 6.26
CA GLY A 443 17.50 -4.01 6.98
C GLY A 443 16.14 -4.31 6.35
N LEU A 444 15.09 -4.49 7.17
CA LEU A 444 13.70 -4.52 6.70
C LEU A 444 12.87 -3.53 7.52
N VAL A 445 12.21 -2.61 6.82
CA VAL A 445 11.09 -1.85 7.36
C VAL A 445 9.80 -2.60 6.98
N PRO A 446 9.08 -3.19 7.95
CA PRO A 446 7.87 -3.97 7.69
C PRO A 446 6.69 -3.07 7.27
N GLN A 447 5.63 -3.72 6.75
CA GLN A 447 4.39 -3.08 6.30
C GLN A 447 3.76 -2.16 7.37
N GLU A 448 3.90 -2.52 8.64
CA GLU A 448 3.45 -1.74 9.78
C GLU A 448 4.67 -1.40 10.65
N PRO A 449 5.17 -0.14 10.65
CA PRO A 449 6.38 0.21 11.38
C PRO A 449 6.35 -0.09 12.89
N ARG A 450 5.15 -0.25 13.47
CA ARG A 450 4.94 -0.70 14.87
C ARG A 450 5.46 -2.11 15.15
N ASP A 451 5.60 -2.98 14.14
CA ASP A 451 6.13 -4.34 14.30
C ASP A 451 7.63 -4.36 14.63
N LEU A 452 8.32 -3.24 14.38
CA LEU A 452 9.74 -3.04 14.64
C LEU A 452 10.02 -2.13 15.86
N LEU A 453 9.00 -1.43 16.36
CA LEU A 453 9.12 -0.41 17.42
C LEU A 453 8.37 -0.86 18.67
N TYR A 454 9.12 -1.32 19.68
CA TYR A 454 8.60 -2.04 20.84
C TYR A 454 9.01 -1.43 22.20
N ALA A 455 9.85 -0.40 22.22
CA ALA A 455 10.25 0.28 23.45
C ALA A 455 9.30 1.41 23.84
N ASP A 456 9.19 1.72 25.13
CA ASP A 456 8.30 2.77 25.65
C ASP A 456 8.73 4.21 25.29
N THR A 457 9.96 4.41 24.80
CA THR A 457 10.47 5.73 24.41
C THR A 457 11.41 5.67 23.20
N VAL A 458 11.43 6.75 22.40
CA VAL A 458 12.38 6.93 21.29
C VAL A 458 13.84 6.71 21.72
N ALA A 459 14.24 7.17 22.91
CA ALA A 459 15.59 6.95 23.42
C ALA A 459 15.88 5.48 23.79
N ALA A 460 14.91 4.77 24.37
CA ALA A 460 15.07 3.35 24.69
C ALA A 460 15.16 2.49 23.41
N GLU A 461 14.39 2.85 22.38
CA GLU A 461 14.44 2.25 21.04
C GLU A 461 15.81 2.50 20.38
N CYS A 462 16.29 3.74 20.37
CA CYS A 462 17.62 4.08 19.87
C CYS A 462 18.74 3.29 20.58
N ALA A 463 18.67 3.19 21.90
CA ALA A 463 19.64 2.43 22.68
C ALA A 463 19.55 0.91 22.45
N ALA A 464 18.39 0.38 22.02
CA ALA A 464 18.27 -1.02 21.58
C ALA A 464 18.93 -1.21 20.21
N ALA A 465 18.61 -0.35 19.24
CA ALA A 465 19.21 -0.34 17.91
C ALA A 465 20.75 -0.32 17.97
N ASP A 466 21.33 0.56 18.81
CA ASP A 466 22.79 0.64 19.01
C ASP A 466 23.38 -0.70 19.51
N ARG A 467 22.72 -1.38 20.46
CA ARG A 467 23.19 -2.65 21.03
C ARG A 467 23.12 -3.82 20.05
N ASP A 468 22.05 -3.90 19.26
CA ASP A 468 21.83 -5.01 18.33
C ASP A 468 22.57 -4.84 17.00
N ALA A 469 22.75 -3.59 16.55
CA ALA A 469 23.75 -3.24 15.55
C ALA A 469 25.18 -3.50 16.05
N GLY A 470 25.43 -3.32 17.35
CA GLY A 470 26.78 -3.24 17.93
C GLY A 470 27.52 -1.99 17.43
N ALA A 471 26.84 -0.85 17.49
CA ALA A 471 27.32 0.48 17.15
C ALA A 471 27.72 1.26 18.42
N GLU A 472 28.32 2.44 18.26
CA GLU A 472 28.63 3.33 19.39
C GLU A 472 27.34 3.92 20.00
N PRO A 473 27.21 4.02 21.33
CA PRO A 473 26.01 4.56 21.98
C PRO A 473 25.65 5.97 21.49
N GLY A 474 24.41 6.15 21.04
CA GLY A 474 23.90 7.37 20.43
C GLY A 474 23.92 7.38 18.90
N SER A 475 24.40 6.32 18.24
CA SER A 475 24.44 6.25 16.76
C SER A 475 23.03 6.31 16.15
N CYS A 476 22.08 5.54 16.69
CA CYS A 476 20.67 5.62 16.28
C CYS A 476 20.07 6.99 16.60
N ARG A 477 20.41 7.59 17.75
CA ARG A 477 19.86 8.91 18.12
C ARG A 477 20.34 10.01 17.19
N ALA A 478 21.59 9.95 16.70
CA ALA A 478 22.10 10.85 15.69
C ALA A 478 21.32 10.74 14.36
N LEU A 479 21.01 9.52 13.91
CA LEU A 479 20.15 9.29 12.74
C LEU A 479 18.73 9.84 12.94
N VAL A 480 18.15 9.66 14.13
CA VAL A 480 16.85 10.28 14.46
C VAL A 480 16.95 11.81 14.48
N SER A 481 18.02 12.40 14.98
CA SER A 481 18.22 13.86 14.94
C SER A 481 18.41 14.42 13.53
N GLU A 482 18.97 13.65 12.60
CA GLU A 482 19.12 14.03 11.19
C GLU A 482 17.80 13.92 10.42
N LEU A 483 17.04 12.83 10.63
CA LEU A 483 15.83 12.51 9.87
C LEU A 483 14.54 13.06 10.49
N LEU A 484 14.53 13.30 11.81
CA LEU A 484 13.40 13.74 12.64
C LEU A 484 13.86 14.72 13.76
N PRO A 485 14.38 15.92 13.41
CA PRO A 485 14.99 16.84 14.37
C PRO A 485 14.07 17.25 15.53
N ASP A 486 12.76 17.33 15.29
CA ASP A 486 11.76 17.83 16.25
C ASP A 486 11.28 16.77 17.28
N ILE A 487 11.74 15.52 17.19
CA ILE A 487 11.29 14.44 18.09
C ILE A 487 12.15 14.38 19.36
N GLY A 488 11.48 14.44 20.52
CA GLY A 488 12.11 14.33 21.84
C GLY A 488 12.30 12.89 22.33
N ASP A 489 13.37 12.68 23.10
CA ASP A 489 13.84 11.38 23.61
C ASP A 489 12.79 10.58 24.40
N GLY A 490 11.95 11.28 25.17
CA GLY A 490 10.91 10.70 26.02
C GLY A 490 9.55 10.50 25.35
N VAL A 491 9.42 10.79 24.04
CA VAL A 491 8.18 10.52 23.29
C VAL A 491 8.01 9.01 23.12
N HIS A 492 6.79 8.51 23.31
CA HIS A 492 6.47 7.10 23.11
C HIS A 492 6.27 6.81 21.60
N PRO A 493 6.89 5.76 21.00
CA PRO A 493 6.87 5.55 19.55
C PRO A 493 5.49 5.38 18.89
N ARG A 494 4.43 5.08 19.66
CA ARG A 494 3.05 5.05 19.13
C ARG A 494 2.43 6.44 18.95
N ASP A 495 2.91 7.44 19.68
CA ASP A 495 2.34 8.80 19.70
C ASP A 495 2.82 9.64 18.49
N LEU A 496 3.82 9.12 17.76
CA LEU A 496 4.28 9.62 16.48
C LEU A 496 3.19 9.48 15.39
N SER A 497 3.16 10.40 14.42
CA SER A 497 2.42 10.20 13.16
C SER A 497 3.08 9.11 12.29
N GLU A 498 2.36 8.49 11.36
CA GLU A 498 2.92 7.40 10.53
C GLU A 498 4.21 7.78 9.78
N GLY A 499 4.29 9.01 9.24
CA GLY A 499 5.52 9.50 8.61
C GLY A 499 6.71 9.63 9.56
N GLN A 500 6.47 9.96 10.84
CA GLN A 500 7.49 9.98 11.89
C GLN A 500 7.82 8.55 12.35
N ARG A 501 6.81 7.68 12.51
CA ARG A 501 6.95 6.27 12.92
C ARG A 501 7.79 5.48 11.92
N LEU A 502 7.50 5.62 10.62
CA LEU A 502 8.28 5.05 9.51
C LEU A 502 9.73 5.54 9.53
N THR A 503 9.94 6.85 9.76
CA THR A 503 11.28 7.45 9.72
C THR A 503 12.12 7.05 10.95
N LEU A 504 11.48 6.82 12.11
CA LEU A 504 12.13 6.20 13.27
C LEU A 504 12.51 4.74 12.99
N ALA A 505 11.61 3.95 12.40
CA ALA A 505 11.91 2.58 11.98
C ALA A 505 13.09 2.53 10.97
N LEU A 506 13.15 3.48 10.04
CA LEU A 506 14.31 3.66 9.17
C LEU A 506 15.59 3.97 9.96
N ALA A 507 15.57 4.89 10.93
CA ALA A 507 16.75 5.21 11.74
C ALA A 507 17.26 4.00 12.55
N VAL A 508 16.36 3.23 13.17
CA VAL A 508 16.67 1.97 13.86
C VAL A 508 17.37 0.99 12.91
N VAL A 509 16.76 0.74 11.75
CA VAL A 509 17.31 -0.15 10.71
C VAL A 509 18.67 0.32 10.16
N LEU A 510 18.83 1.64 9.97
CA LEU A 510 20.06 2.26 9.45
C LEU A 510 21.21 2.28 10.45
N THR A 511 20.96 2.04 11.74
CA THR A 511 21.99 2.06 12.79
C THR A 511 23.08 1.00 12.55
N ALA A 512 22.72 -0.14 11.96
CA ALA A 512 23.66 -1.18 11.55
C ALA A 512 24.32 -0.93 10.18
N ARG A 513 23.93 0.15 9.49
CA ARG A 513 24.34 0.52 8.11
C ARG A 513 24.31 -0.66 7.12
N PRO A 514 23.20 -1.43 7.03
CA PRO A 514 23.14 -2.61 6.18
C PRO A 514 23.25 -2.23 4.69
N PRO A 515 24.07 -2.92 3.88
CA PRO A 515 24.21 -2.65 2.44
C PRO A 515 22.95 -2.94 1.62
N LEU A 516 21.99 -3.69 2.18
CA LEU A 516 20.66 -3.91 1.61
C LEU A 516 19.57 -3.35 2.54
N LEU A 517 18.66 -2.56 1.97
CA LEU A 517 17.46 -2.05 2.63
C LEU A 517 16.23 -2.59 1.92
N LEU A 518 15.31 -3.19 2.68
CA LEU A 518 14.02 -3.66 2.21
C LEU A 518 12.93 -2.79 2.85
N LEU A 519 11.95 -2.37 2.07
CA LEU A 519 10.78 -1.65 2.57
C LEU A 519 9.52 -2.30 2.00
N ASP A 520 8.57 -2.68 2.86
CA ASP A 520 7.28 -3.24 2.45
C ASP A 520 6.17 -2.19 2.54
N GLU A 521 5.63 -1.77 1.39
CA GLU A 521 4.54 -0.79 1.24
C GLU A 521 4.68 0.51 2.07
N PRO A 522 5.86 1.17 2.13
CA PRO A 522 6.18 2.24 3.10
C PRO A 522 5.50 3.61 2.81
N THR A 523 4.46 3.63 1.97
CA THR A 523 3.68 4.84 1.64
C THR A 523 2.22 4.75 2.08
N ARG A 524 1.80 3.66 2.73
CA ARG A 524 0.50 3.61 3.41
C ARG A 524 0.45 4.66 4.52
N GLY A 525 -0.68 5.36 4.65
CA GLY A 525 -0.87 6.42 5.65
C GLY A 525 0.06 7.64 5.51
N LEU A 526 0.75 7.82 4.38
CA LEU A 526 1.58 8.99 4.13
C LEU A 526 0.88 10.02 3.23
N ASP A 527 0.91 11.29 3.64
CA ASP A 527 0.60 12.40 2.73
C ASP A 527 1.74 12.69 1.74
N TYR A 528 1.45 13.54 0.75
CA TYR A 528 2.40 13.98 -0.27
C TYR A 528 3.69 14.59 0.32
N ALA A 529 3.64 15.24 1.48
CA ALA A 529 4.81 15.86 2.10
C ALA A 529 5.69 14.81 2.81
N ALA A 530 5.09 13.84 3.51
CA ALA A 530 5.79 12.69 4.08
C ALA A 530 6.40 11.81 2.98
N LYS A 531 5.66 11.53 1.90
CA LYS A 531 6.16 10.84 0.71
C LYS A 531 7.36 11.57 0.09
N ALA A 532 7.30 12.89 -0.09
CA ALA A 532 8.42 13.67 -0.63
C ALA A 532 9.68 13.62 0.26
N ARG A 533 9.53 13.61 1.60
CA ARG A 533 10.65 13.41 2.53
C ARG A 533 11.24 11.99 2.41
N LEU A 534 10.39 10.95 2.37
CA LEU A 534 10.83 9.57 2.16
C LEU A 534 11.61 9.41 0.85
N VAL A 535 11.14 10.05 -0.24
CA VAL A 535 11.84 10.08 -1.53
C VAL A 535 13.23 10.70 -1.42
N ALA A 536 13.37 11.83 -0.71
CA ALA A 536 14.67 12.48 -0.51
C ALA A 536 15.64 11.59 0.30
N VAL A 537 15.17 10.97 1.38
CA VAL A 537 15.96 10.06 2.23
C VAL A 537 16.43 8.84 1.45
N LEU A 538 15.53 8.16 0.73
CA LEU A 538 15.88 6.96 -0.03
C LEU A 538 16.85 7.25 -1.19
N ARG A 539 16.74 8.40 -1.86
CA ARG A 539 17.75 8.86 -2.84
C ARG A 539 19.12 9.10 -2.21
N GLY A 540 19.16 9.70 -1.01
CA GLY A 540 20.41 9.91 -0.27
C GLY A 540 21.10 8.59 0.10
N LEU A 541 20.31 7.59 0.54
CA LEU A 541 20.81 6.26 0.89
C LEU A 541 21.30 5.48 -0.36
N ALA A 542 20.57 5.53 -1.47
CA ALA A 542 21.01 4.95 -2.73
C ALA A 542 22.33 5.59 -3.23
N ALA A 543 22.45 6.92 -3.15
CA ALA A 543 23.68 7.65 -3.50
C ALA A 543 24.86 7.33 -2.55
N ALA A 544 24.59 6.97 -1.29
CA ALA A 544 25.57 6.45 -0.34
C ALA A 544 25.94 4.96 -0.57
N GLY A 545 25.33 4.30 -1.56
CA GLY A 545 25.66 2.95 -1.99
C GLY A 545 24.76 1.84 -1.41
N HIS A 546 23.74 2.17 -0.63
CA HIS A 546 22.76 1.17 -0.17
C HIS A 546 21.95 0.63 -1.37
N ALA A 547 21.88 -0.69 -1.53
CA ALA A 547 20.88 -1.32 -2.39
C ALA A 547 19.51 -1.23 -1.73
N ILE A 548 18.47 -0.88 -2.48
CA ILE A 548 17.12 -0.68 -1.95
C ILE A 548 16.12 -1.53 -2.73
N VAL A 549 15.34 -2.36 -2.03
CA VAL A 549 14.18 -3.06 -2.60
C VAL A 549 12.90 -2.54 -1.95
N LEU A 550 12.08 -1.91 -2.77
CA LEU A 550 10.87 -1.21 -2.37
C LEU A 550 9.66 -2.00 -2.87
N ALA A 551 9.04 -2.82 -2.02
CA ALA A 551 7.76 -3.43 -2.38
C ALA A 551 6.68 -2.36 -2.31
N THR A 552 5.99 -2.10 -3.42
CA THR A 552 4.94 -1.07 -3.45
C THR A 552 3.90 -1.31 -4.55
N HIS A 553 2.68 -0.83 -4.33
CA HIS A 553 1.69 -0.63 -5.39
C HIS A 553 1.59 0.85 -5.85
N ASP A 554 2.39 1.75 -5.28
CA ASP A 554 2.41 3.17 -5.67
C ASP A 554 3.29 3.40 -6.90
N VAL A 555 2.61 3.46 -8.06
CA VAL A 555 3.20 3.76 -9.36
C VAL A 555 3.97 5.08 -9.40
N GLU A 556 3.45 6.13 -8.75
CA GLU A 556 4.09 7.46 -8.78
C GLU A 556 5.35 7.46 -7.90
N LEU A 557 5.39 6.65 -6.83
CA LEU A 557 6.59 6.42 -6.01
C LEU A 557 7.65 5.64 -6.80
N ALA A 558 7.26 4.55 -7.47
CA ALA A 558 8.17 3.74 -8.28
C ALA A 558 8.79 4.58 -9.40
N ALA A 559 7.99 5.37 -10.10
CA ALA A 559 8.44 6.31 -11.14
C ALA A 559 9.33 7.46 -10.64
N GLU A 560 9.37 7.72 -9.34
CA GLU A 560 10.21 8.76 -8.75
C GLU A 560 11.51 8.23 -8.09
N LEU A 561 11.55 6.95 -7.70
CA LEU A 561 12.67 6.35 -6.96
C LEU A 561 13.38 5.19 -7.65
N ALA A 562 12.67 4.38 -8.41
CA ALA A 562 13.21 3.13 -8.91
C ALA A 562 14.06 3.38 -10.16
N HIS A 563 15.22 2.73 -10.22
CA HIS A 563 16.02 2.60 -11.45
C HIS A 563 15.46 1.46 -12.33
N ARG A 564 14.80 0.49 -11.69
CA ARG A 564 14.31 -0.76 -12.25
C ARG A 564 13.04 -1.21 -11.54
N VAL A 565 12.09 -1.77 -12.28
CA VAL A 565 10.83 -2.29 -11.75
C VAL A 565 10.71 -3.78 -12.05
N VAL A 566 10.27 -4.54 -11.05
CA VAL A 566 9.98 -5.97 -11.15
C VAL A 566 8.50 -6.17 -10.86
N LEU A 567 7.74 -6.66 -11.84
CA LEU A 567 6.32 -6.96 -11.71
C LEU A 567 6.14 -8.42 -11.28
N LEU A 568 5.57 -8.66 -10.10
CA LEU A 568 5.13 -9.97 -9.64
C LEU A 568 3.62 -10.18 -9.86
N ALA A 569 3.26 -11.37 -10.35
CA ALA A 569 1.90 -11.91 -10.27
C ALA A 569 1.95 -13.40 -9.91
N GLU A 570 1.05 -13.85 -9.02
CA GLU A 570 0.96 -15.26 -8.57
C GLU A 570 2.27 -15.92 -8.04
N GLY A 571 3.28 -15.11 -7.69
CA GLY A 571 4.60 -15.58 -7.28
C GLY A 571 5.60 -15.76 -8.42
N GLU A 572 5.29 -15.33 -9.65
CA GLU A 572 6.15 -15.33 -10.84
C GLU A 572 6.52 -13.89 -11.23
N VAL A 573 7.70 -13.72 -11.86
CA VAL A 573 8.13 -12.43 -12.44
C VAL A 573 7.55 -12.31 -13.85
N ILE A 574 6.71 -11.29 -14.07
CA ILE A 574 6.01 -11.03 -15.33
C ILE A 574 6.76 -10.02 -16.20
N ALA A 575 7.47 -9.08 -15.58
CA ALA A 575 8.37 -8.14 -16.24
C ALA A 575 9.48 -7.72 -15.28
N ASP A 576 10.68 -7.52 -15.83
CA ASP A 576 11.87 -7.02 -15.12
C ASP A 576 12.66 -6.13 -16.10
N GLY A 577 13.00 -4.91 -15.69
CA GLY A 577 13.72 -3.95 -16.53
C GLY A 577 13.67 -2.51 -16.02
N PRO A 578 14.26 -1.56 -16.77
CA PRO A 578 14.34 -0.15 -16.37
C PRO A 578 12.94 0.45 -16.15
N THR A 579 12.82 1.33 -15.15
CA THR A 579 11.53 1.92 -14.75
C THR A 579 10.81 2.57 -15.93
N ALA A 580 11.54 3.36 -16.73
CA ALA A 580 11.02 4.03 -17.93
C ALA A 580 10.50 3.10 -19.06
N GLU A 581 10.69 1.78 -18.94
CA GLU A 581 10.17 0.79 -19.90
C GLU A 581 9.06 -0.07 -19.28
N VAL A 582 9.26 -0.53 -18.04
CA VAL A 582 8.31 -1.44 -17.38
C VAL A 582 7.02 -0.73 -16.97
N VAL A 583 7.08 0.48 -16.39
CA VAL A 583 5.86 1.18 -15.95
C VAL A 583 5.00 1.62 -17.13
N VAL A 584 5.61 1.89 -18.29
CA VAL A 584 4.89 2.35 -19.49
C VAL A 584 4.25 1.22 -20.30
N SER A 585 4.54 -0.05 -19.95
CA SER A 585 4.06 -1.25 -20.66
C SER A 585 2.55 -1.50 -20.53
N SER A 586 1.91 -1.00 -19.47
CA SER A 586 0.49 -1.20 -19.20
C SER A 586 -0.16 0.04 -18.57
N PRO A 587 -1.37 0.46 -19.00
CA PRO A 587 -2.12 1.52 -18.33
C PRO A 587 -2.35 1.28 -16.83
N SER A 588 -2.39 0.03 -16.36
CA SER A 588 -2.55 -0.27 -14.94
C SER A 588 -1.32 0.14 -14.10
N PHE A 589 -0.12 0.16 -14.71
CA PHE A 589 1.14 0.46 -14.03
C PHE A 589 1.79 1.78 -14.46
N ALA A 590 1.22 2.50 -15.43
CA ALA A 590 1.75 3.77 -15.91
C ALA A 590 1.42 4.97 -15.00
N PRO A 591 2.37 5.87 -14.68
CA PRO A 591 2.12 7.11 -13.96
C PRO A 591 1.09 8.02 -14.63
N GLN A 592 0.43 8.89 -13.87
CA GLN A 592 -0.50 9.88 -14.42
C GLN A 592 0.16 10.74 -15.50
N VAL A 593 1.41 11.19 -15.29
CA VAL A 593 2.16 12.00 -16.26
C VAL A 593 2.39 11.23 -17.56
N THR A 594 2.81 9.96 -17.48
CA THR A 594 2.95 9.08 -18.64
C THR A 594 1.62 8.88 -19.36
N LYS A 595 0.54 8.59 -18.61
CA LYS A 595 -0.82 8.46 -19.17
C LYS A 595 -1.29 9.73 -19.88
N ILE A 596 -0.84 10.91 -19.43
CA ILE A 596 -1.17 12.21 -20.03
C ILE A 596 -0.33 12.49 -21.28
N LEU A 597 0.98 12.25 -21.22
CA LEU A 597 1.94 12.61 -22.27
C LEU A 597 2.21 11.51 -23.32
N ALA A 598 1.68 10.30 -23.12
CA ALA A 598 1.74 9.20 -24.08
C ALA A 598 1.48 9.67 -25.54
N PRO A 599 2.30 9.23 -26.52
CA PRO A 599 3.31 8.17 -26.41
C PRO A 599 4.67 8.57 -25.81
N GLN A 600 4.86 9.81 -25.35
CA GLN A 600 6.13 10.25 -24.76
C GLN A 600 6.36 9.62 -23.37
N ARG A 601 7.56 9.10 -23.12
CA ARG A 601 7.93 8.37 -21.88
C ARG A 601 8.32 9.29 -20.71
N TRP A 602 7.58 10.37 -20.49
CA TRP A 602 7.73 11.21 -19.29
C TRP A 602 7.06 10.53 -18.09
N LEU A 603 7.77 10.37 -16.98
CA LEU A 603 7.29 9.61 -15.82
C LEU A 603 6.75 10.52 -14.71
N THR A 604 7.42 11.64 -14.42
CA THR A 604 7.07 12.52 -13.28
C THR A 604 6.93 14.00 -13.66
N VAL A 605 6.22 14.75 -12.82
CA VAL A 605 6.04 16.22 -13.00
C VAL A 605 7.37 16.95 -12.81
N THR A 606 8.30 16.40 -12.03
CA THR A 606 9.66 16.92 -11.85
C THR A 606 10.46 16.84 -13.14
N GLN A 607 10.47 15.69 -13.82
CA GLN A 607 11.12 15.55 -15.14
C GLN A 607 10.55 16.53 -16.17
N VAL A 608 9.22 16.70 -16.21
CA VAL A 608 8.57 17.68 -17.11
C VAL A 608 8.97 19.11 -16.75
N ARG A 609 9.02 19.46 -15.46
CA ARG A 609 9.45 20.80 -15.00
C ARG A 609 10.90 21.10 -15.40
N GLU A 610 11.78 20.12 -15.28
CA GLU A 610 13.18 20.24 -15.68
C GLU A 610 13.30 20.36 -17.21
N ALA A 611 12.54 19.57 -17.96
CA ALA A 611 12.44 19.66 -19.42
C ALA A 611 11.66 20.89 -19.95
N LEU A 612 11.15 21.76 -19.09
CA LEU A 612 10.55 23.05 -19.46
C LEU A 612 11.39 24.27 -19.04
N ARG A 613 12.49 24.06 -18.30
CA ARG A 613 13.55 25.05 -18.09
C ARG A 613 14.46 25.13 -19.32
#